data_AF-A0A0C2G8Y7-F1
#
_entry.id   AF-A0A0C2G8Y7-F1
#
_cell.length_a   1.000
_cell.length_b   1.000
_cell.length_c   1.000
_cell.angle_alpha   90.00
_cell.angle_beta   90.00
_cell.angle_gamma   90.00
#
_symmetry.space_group_name_H-M   'P 1'
#
loop_
_entity.id
_entity.type
_entity.pdbx_description
1 polymer ?
#
loop_
_entity_poly.entity_id
_entity_poly.type
_entity_poly.pdbx_seq_one_letter_code
_entity_poly.pdbx_strand_id
1 'polypeptide(L)'
;MAKIRPAAVTPRYACSESAEIHFSTGATNVTYQQHKTGREERASVLGKHDGFRGCTIWFTGLSGAGKTTIAFAVEKLLTQMGIPCCGLDGDNVRHGLCKNLGFSKEERSENIRSETEIIDTESEGHGVDRCVATVIEFLHKKGIIPDKAMRQLSGPPLRELFVESAEERKTLLEEAKNMPKIELGPVEVQWLQVLSEGWATPLPGFMRERQYLQALHFGQLLDLKKKTVFPGEKDDGAEDPWPMDEPVNQSIPIVLPITDEQKENLCKGEEVSPRVALTRNGAVLAILCDGEIYAHRREERVARQFAFSDPRHPTVEQILSSGPWCLGGDLKVLERVTFDDGLNDFRKTPSELRRIFEEK
;
A
#
# COMPACT_ATOMS: atom_id res chain seq x y z
N MET A 1 -30.88 -7.65 1.71
CA MET A 1 -30.50 -7.55 3.14
C MET A 1 -29.47 -8.62 3.48
N ALA A 2 -28.19 -8.42 3.17
CA ALA A 2 -27.15 -9.39 3.46
C ALA A 2 -26.79 -9.44 4.96
N LYS A 3 -26.49 -10.60 5.52
CA LYS A 3 -25.97 -10.80 6.89
C LYS A 3 -24.61 -11.46 6.77
N ILE A 4 -23.65 -11.19 7.65
CA ILE A 4 -22.31 -11.85 7.62
C ILE A 4 -21.91 -12.17 9.06
N ARG A 5 -21.33 -13.34 9.32
CA ARG A 5 -20.64 -13.70 10.57
C ARG A 5 -19.12 -13.57 10.40
N PRO A 6 -18.42 -12.71 11.15
CA PRO A 6 -17.01 -12.96 11.45
C PRO A 6 -16.94 -14.18 12.37
N ALA A 7 -16.00 -15.09 12.14
CA ALA A 7 -15.64 -16.04 13.19
C ALA A 7 -14.93 -15.26 14.29
N ALA A 8 -15.64 -15.11 15.42
CA ALA A 8 -15.32 -14.28 16.59
C ALA A 8 -13.84 -13.91 16.75
N VAL A 9 -13.57 -12.60 16.77
CA VAL A 9 -12.41 -12.05 17.47
C VAL A 9 -12.90 -11.64 18.85
N THR A 10 -12.94 -12.59 19.77
CA THR A 10 -12.73 -12.28 21.17
C THR A 10 -11.22 -12.24 21.39
N PRO A 11 -10.62 -11.18 21.96
CA PRO A 11 -9.34 -11.32 22.63
C PRO A 11 -9.60 -12.10 23.91
N ARG A 12 -9.77 -13.42 23.79
CA ARG A 12 -9.89 -14.35 24.94
C ARG A 12 -9.09 -15.61 24.73
N TYR A 13 -7.91 -15.46 24.14
CA TYR A 13 -6.82 -16.40 24.33
C TYR A 13 -5.55 -15.60 24.62
N ALA A 14 -5.63 -14.70 25.61
CA ALA A 14 -4.52 -14.63 26.53
C ALA A 14 -4.45 -16.01 27.19
N CYS A 15 -3.26 -16.61 27.20
CA CYS A 15 -2.99 -17.84 27.91
C CYS A 15 -3.30 -17.62 29.39
N SER A 16 -4.53 -17.92 29.81
CA SER A 16 -4.95 -17.95 31.20
C SER A 16 -6.01 -19.03 31.34
N GLU A 17 -5.74 -19.95 32.25
CA GLU A 17 -6.48 -21.17 32.54
C GLU A 17 -8.00 -20.94 32.68
N SER A 18 -8.76 -21.92 32.18
CA SER A 18 -10.13 -22.27 32.58
C SER A 18 -11.25 -21.22 32.39
N ALA A 19 -11.92 -21.28 31.23
CA ALA A 19 -13.36 -21.03 31.11
C ALA A 19 -13.91 -21.66 29.82
N GLU A 20 -14.37 -22.92 29.89
CA GLU A 20 -15.10 -23.57 28.80
C GLU A 20 -16.51 -22.98 28.69
N ILE A 21 -16.85 -22.37 27.55
CA ILE A 21 -18.24 -22.03 27.22
C ILE A 21 -18.88 -23.28 26.60
N HIS A 22 -19.68 -23.99 27.40
CA HIS A 22 -20.47 -25.12 26.91
C HIS A 22 -21.68 -24.63 26.09
N PHE A 23 -21.71 -24.96 24.80
CA PHE A 23 -22.95 -25.00 24.04
C PHE A 23 -23.71 -26.26 24.44
N SER A 24 -24.96 -26.12 24.91
CA SER A 24 -25.80 -27.28 25.19
C SER A 24 -26.24 -27.93 23.88
N THR A 25 -25.49 -28.95 23.44
CA THR A 25 -25.99 -29.86 22.42
C THR A 25 -27.09 -30.71 23.06
N GLY A 26 -28.30 -30.69 22.50
CA GLY A 26 -29.39 -31.60 22.94
C GLY A 26 -29.07 -33.10 22.77
N ALA A 27 -27.91 -33.42 22.18
CA ALA A 27 -27.37 -34.76 22.06
C ALA A 27 -26.47 -35.07 23.28
N THR A 28 -26.87 -36.05 24.08
CA THR A 28 -26.18 -36.48 25.30
C THR A 28 -24.92 -37.34 25.05
N ASN A 29 -24.66 -37.72 23.79
CA ASN A 29 -23.61 -38.67 23.42
C ASN A 29 -22.54 -38.08 22.47
N VAL A 30 -22.38 -36.76 22.42
CA VAL A 30 -21.40 -36.12 21.53
C VAL A 30 -20.22 -35.60 22.36
N THR A 31 -19.04 -36.16 22.11
CA THR A 31 -17.78 -35.69 22.68
C THR A 31 -17.11 -34.71 21.72
N TYR A 32 -16.68 -33.55 22.22
CA TYR A 32 -15.90 -32.61 21.42
C TYR A 32 -14.54 -33.21 21.05
N GLN A 33 -14.22 -33.24 19.75
CA GLN A 33 -12.93 -33.70 19.25
C GLN A 33 -12.04 -32.49 18.97
N GLN A 34 -10.90 -32.40 19.66
CA GLN A 34 -9.93 -31.34 19.40
C GLN A 34 -9.26 -31.54 18.04
N HIS A 35 -9.23 -30.47 17.24
CA HIS A 35 -8.53 -30.47 15.97
C HIS A 35 -7.01 -30.47 16.19
N LYS A 36 -6.28 -31.21 15.36
CA LYS A 36 -4.80 -31.27 15.38
C LYS A 36 -4.13 -29.99 14.85
N THR A 37 -4.85 -29.20 14.05
CA THR A 37 -4.33 -28.02 13.35
C THR A 37 -5.17 -26.81 13.73
N GLY A 38 -4.50 -25.74 14.16
CA GLY A 38 -5.14 -24.51 14.62
C GLY A 38 -5.80 -23.70 13.49
N ARG A 39 -6.51 -22.62 13.84
CA ARG A 39 -7.06 -21.68 12.85
C ARG A 39 -5.98 -20.85 12.16
N GLU A 40 -5.00 -20.37 12.93
CA GLU A 40 -3.88 -19.56 12.42
C GLU A 40 -2.97 -20.38 11.49
N GLU A 41 -2.65 -21.63 11.85
CA GLU A 41 -1.88 -22.55 11.01
C GLU A 41 -2.58 -22.88 9.68
N ARG A 42 -3.92 -22.97 9.68
CA ARG A 42 -4.69 -23.10 8.43
C ARG A 42 -4.70 -21.79 7.64
N ALA A 43 -4.78 -20.65 8.31
CA ALA A 43 -4.79 -19.34 7.68
C ALA A 43 -3.46 -18.99 6.99
N SER A 44 -2.33 -19.54 7.46
CA SER A 44 -1.02 -19.34 6.82
C SER A 44 -0.78 -20.20 5.58
N VAL A 45 -1.65 -21.15 5.27
CA VAL A 45 -1.51 -22.04 4.09
C VAL A 45 -2.69 -21.95 3.11
N LEU A 46 -3.79 -21.32 3.50
CA LEU A 46 -5.01 -21.22 2.69
C LEU A 46 -5.03 -19.92 1.88
N GLY A 47 -4.84 -20.05 0.57
CA GLY A 47 -4.93 -18.94 -0.38
C GLY A 47 -3.58 -18.30 -0.70
N LYS A 48 -3.61 -17.15 -1.37
CA LYS A 48 -2.40 -16.43 -1.80
C LYS A 48 -1.81 -15.53 -0.69
N HIS A 49 -2.60 -15.18 0.32
CA HIS A 49 -2.25 -14.16 1.31
C HIS A 49 -2.31 -14.73 2.73
N ASP A 50 -1.26 -14.46 3.51
CA ASP A 50 -1.20 -14.82 4.93
C ASP A 50 -2.26 -14.05 5.74
N GLY A 51 -2.72 -14.68 6.82
CA GLY A 51 -3.66 -14.06 7.76
C GLY A 51 -5.12 -14.10 7.28
N PHE A 52 -5.46 -14.92 6.28
CA PHE A 52 -6.85 -15.09 5.86
C PHE A 52 -7.72 -15.60 7.00
N ARG A 53 -8.77 -14.83 7.33
CA ARG A 53 -9.74 -15.19 8.36
C ARG A 53 -11.04 -15.64 7.74
N GLY A 54 -11.21 -16.95 7.62
CA GLY A 54 -12.47 -17.54 7.18
C GLY A 54 -13.68 -16.98 7.94
N CYS A 55 -14.72 -16.61 7.19
CA CYS A 55 -15.97 -16.05 7.67
C CYS A 55 -17.14 -16.61 6.86
N THR A 56 -18.38 -16.44 7.34
CA THR A 56 -19.58 -16.83 6.58
C THR A 56 -20.40 -15.61 6.23
N ILE A 57 -20.59 -15.38 4.93
CA ILE A 57 -21.45 -14.33 4.39
C ILE A 57 -22.81 -14.93 4.05
N TRP A 58 -23.84 -14.52 4.76
CA TRP A 58 -25.22 -14.99 4.70
C TRP A 58 -26.16 -13.96 4.07
N PHE A 59 -26.33 -13.98 2.74
CA PHE A 59 -27.26 -13.06 2.08
C PHE A 59 -28.74 -13.35 2.43
N THR A 60 -29.51 -12.36 2.92
CA THR A 60 -30.96 -12.50 3.17
C THR A 60 -31.81 -11.47 2.42
N GLY A 61 -33.10 -11.75 2.31
CA GLY A 61 -34.04 -10.90 1.56
C GLY A 61 -35.03 -11.73 0.74
N LEU A 62 -36.04 -11.03 0.23
CA LEU A 62 -37.12 -11.62 -0.57
C LEU A 62 -36.59 -12.37 -1.78
N SER A 63 -37.38 -13.33 -2.30
CA SER A 63 -37.07 -13.96 -3.57
C SER A 63 -36.91 -12.90 -4.67
N GLY A 64 -35.92 -13.04 -5.54
CA GLY A 64 -35.62 -12.04 -6.57
C GLY A 64 -34.88 -10.77 -6.10
N ALA A 65 -34.63 -10.58 -4.80
CA ALA A 65 -33.93 -9.40 -4.27
C ALA A 65 -32.40 -9.33 -4.59
N GLY A 66 -31.91 -10.11 -5.55
CA GLY A 66 -30.50 -10.07 -5.98
C GLY A 66 -29.49 -10.81 -5.09
N LYS A 67 -29.92 -11.61 -4.10
CA LYS A 67 -29.03 -12.34 -3.17
C LYS A 67 -27.98 -13.19 -3.90
N THR A 68 -28.42 -14.06 -4.79
CA THR A 68 -27.56 -14.98 -5.56
C THR A 68 -26.64 -14.19 -6.50
N THR A 69 -27.15 -13.13 -7.13
CA THR A 69 -26.36 -12.22 -7.99
C THR A 69 -25.20 -11.59 -7.23
N ILE A 70 -25.46 -11.01 -6.06
CA ILE A 70 -24.42 -10.38 -5.24
C ILE A 70 -23.46 -11.44 -4.68
N ALA A 71 -23.97 -12.57 -4.21
CA ALA A 71 -23.15 -13.64 -3.63
C ALA A 71 -22.10 -14.16 -4.61
N PHE A 72 -22.50 -14.48 -5.85
CA PHE A 72 -21.57 -14.97 -6.87
C PHE A 72 -20.67 -13.87 -7.43
N ALA A 73 -21.11 -12.61 -7.45
CA ALA A 73 -20.24 -11.49 -7.81
C ALA A 73 -19.14 -11.27 -6.75
N VAL A 74 -19.48 -11.34 -5.46
CA VAL A 74 -18.51 -11.30 -4.35
C VAL A 74 -17.58 -12.51 -4.42
N GLU A 75 -18.09 -13.72 -4.67
CA GLU A 75 -17.26 -14.93 -4.83
C GLU A 75 -16.24 -14.78 -5.96
N LYS A 76 -16.69 -14.30 -7.14
CA LYS A 76 -15.81 -14.05 -8.28
C LYS A 76 -14.69 -13.06 -7.91
N LEU A 77 -15.04 -11.97 -7.23
CA LEU A 77 -14.09 -10.93 -6.87
C LEU A 77 -13.07 -11.41 -5.83
N LEU A 78 -13.52 -12.08 -4.77
CA LEU A 78 -12.64 -12.70 -3.77
C LEU A 78 -11.70 -13.72 -4.40
N THR A 79 -12.20 -14.54 -5.33
CA THR A 79 -11.37 -15.52 -6.06
C THR A 79 -10.31 -14.84 -6.92
N GLN A 80 -10.67 -13.75 -7.62
CA GLN A 80 -9.71 -12.94 -8.38
C GLN A 80 -8.63 -12.32 -7.49
N MET A 81 -8.98 -11.95 -6.25
CA MET A 81 -8.06 -11.46 -5.22
C MET A 81 -7.18 -12.56 -4.60
N GLY A 82 -7.34 -13.83 -4.99
CA GLY A 82 -6.64 -14.97 -4.41
C GLY A 82 -7.13 -15.38 -3.01
N ILE A 83 -8.34 -14.97 -2.65
CA ILE A 83 -9.02 -15.33 -1.40
C ILE A 83 -9.93 -16.54 -1.64
N PRO A 84 -9.67 -17.69 -0.99
CA PRO A 84 -10.54 -18.85 -1.10
C PRO A 84 -11.94 -18.54 -0.56
N CYS A 85 -12.94 -18.74 -1.40
CA CYS A 85 -14.34 -18.56 -1.05
C CYS A 85 -15.20 -19.62 -1.74
N CYS A 86 -16.41 -19.82 -1.25
CA CYS A 86 -17.38 -20.76 -1.81
C CYS A 86 -18.78 -20.21 -1.59
N GLY A 87 -19.54 -20.06 -2.67
CA GLY A 87 -20.94 -19.68 -2.66
C GLY A 87 -21.85 -20.86 -2.36
N LEU A 88 -22.56 -20.83 -1.24
CA LEU A 88 -23.63 -21.77 -0.94
C LEU A 88 -24.98 -21.14 -1.28
N ASP A 89 -25.52 -21.50 -2.44
CA ASP A 89 -26.86 -21.09 -2.85
C ASP A 89 -27.90 -22.16 -2.50
N GLY A 90 -29.07 -21.72 -2.04
CA GLY A 90 -30.14 -22.61 -1.58
C GLY A 90 -30.60 -23.59 -2.65
N ASP A 91 -30.57 -23.19 -3.92
CA ASP A 91 -30.93 -24.07 -5.03
C ASP A 91 -29.85 -25.14 -5.24
N ASN A 92 -28.56 -24.78 -5.14
CA ASN A 92 -27.45 -25.75 -5.25
C ASN A 92 -27.43 -26.77 -4.09
N VAL A 93 -27.70 -26.31 -2.86
CA VAL A 93 -27.67 -27.18 -1.66
C VAL A 93 -28.85 -28.16 -1.64
N ARG A 94 -30.01 -27.78 -2.19
CA ARG A 94 -31.21 -28.63 -2.32
C ARG A 94 -31.02 -29.84 -3.23
N HIS A 95 -30.16 -29.75 -4.23
CA HIS A 95 -29.84 -30.89 -5.10
C HIS A 95 -28.92 -31.92 -4.42
N GLY A 96 -28.29 -31.58 -3.29
CA GLY A 96 -27.31 -32.43 -2.60
C GLY A 96 -27.66 -32.70 -1.14
N LEU A 97 -27.10 -31.88 -0.24
CA LEU A 97 -27.20 -32.04 1.22
C LEU A 97 -28.63 -31.97 1.76
N CYS A 98 -29.50 -31.18 1.11
CA CYS A 98 -30.89 -30.98 1.51
C CYS A 98 -31.91 -31.72 0.62
N LYS A 99 -31.47 -32.71 -0.16
CA LYS A 99 -32.33 -33.44 -1.12
C LYS A 99 -33.53 -34.17 -0.48
N ASN A 100 -33.45 -34.45 0.83
CA ASN A 100 -34.48 -35.17 1.58
C ASN A 100 -35.36 -34.25 2.45
N LEU A 101 -35.17 -32.93 2.41
CA LEU A 101 -35.96 -31.96 3.19
C LEU A 101 -37.08 -31.39 2.32
N GLY A 102 -38.31 -31.46 2.83
CA GLY A 102 -39.50 -30.86 2.22
C GLY A 102 -39.64 -29.35 2.50
N PHE A 103 -40.87 -28.85 2.39
CA PHE A 103 -41.19 -27.42 2.56
C PHE A 103 -41.95 -27.11 3.86
N SER A 104 -42.05 -28.05 4.80
CA SER A 104 -42.73 -27.82 6.08
C SER A 104 -42.01 -26.76 6.92
N LYS A 105 -42.71 -26.23 7.93
CA LYS A 105 -42.19 -25.15 8.79
C LYS A 105 -41.01 -25.64 9.63
N GLU A 106 -41.06 -26.90 10.04
CA GLU A 106 -40.07 -27.61 10.83
C GLU A 106 -38.80 -27.85 9.99
N GLU A 107 -38.94 -28.38 8.76
CA GLU A 107 -37.83 -28.59 7.82
C GLU A 107 -37.18 -27.26 7.38
N ARG A 108 -37.97 -26.18 7.26
CA ARG A 108 -37.45 -24.82 6.98
C ARG A 108 -36.69 -24.22 8.16
N SER A 109 -37.10 -24.54 9.39
CA SER A 109 -36.44 -24.06 10.62
C SER A 109 -35.13 -24.81 10.86
N GLU A 110 -35.08 -26.10 10.52
CA GLU A 110 -33.84 -26.89 10.56
C GLU A 110 -32.81 -26.40 9.55
N ASN A 111 -33.27 -25.88 8.41
CA ASN A 111 -32.41 -25.27 7.38
C ASN A 111 -31.83 -23.89 7.77
N ILE A 112 -32.35 -23.22 8.81
CA ILE A 112 -31.97 -21.84 9.16
C ILE A 112 -31.73 -21.73 10.67
N ARG A 113 -30.48 -21.93 11.12
CA ARG A 113 -30.10 -21.72 12.53
C ARG A 113 -28.76 -20.99 12.66
N SER A 114 -28.78 -19.68 12.93
CA SER A 114 -27.59 -18.89 13.30
C SER A 114 -27.89 -17.45 13.78
N GLU A 115 -27.23 -17.00 14.86
CA GLU A 115 -27.09 -15.60 15.34
C GLU A 115 -26.25 -14.70 14.41
N THR A 116 -26.55 -13.39 14.25
CA THR A 116 -25.99 -12.53 13.17
C THR A 116 -25.84 -11.04 13.53
N GLU A 117 -24.82 -10.38 12.98
CA GLU A 117 -24.72 -8.91 12.86
C GLU A 117 -25.20 -8.49 11.44
N ILE A 118 -25.81 -7.30 11.30
CA ILE A 118 -26.57 -6.89 10.10
C ILE A 118 -25.81 -5.81 9.32
N ILE A 119 -25.70 -5.98 7.99
CA ILE A 119 -25.23 -4.93 7.08
C ILE A 119 -26.41 -4.57 6.19
N ASP A 120 -26.86 -3.31 6.26
CA ASP A 120 -27.83 -2.83 5.31
C ASP A 120 -27.14 -2.38 4.03
N THR A 121 -27.64 -2.88 2.92
CA THR A 121 -27.24 -2.49 1.57
C THR A 121 -28.51 -1.95 0.95
N GLU A 122 -28.86 -0.71 1.30
CA GLU A 122 -30.05 -0.05 0.76
C GLU A 122 -29.93 -0.04 -0.78
N SER A 123 -30.87 -0.76 -1.41
CA SER A 123 -30.90 -1.04 -2.84
C SER A 123 -31.70 -0.02 -3.64
N GLU A 124 -32.16 1.07 -3.02
CA GLU A 124 -32.86 2.13 -3.75
C GLU A 124 -31.86 2.92 -4.60
N GLY A 125 -31.72 2.53 -5.86
CA GLY A 125 -30.94 3.24 -6.88
C GLY A 125 -29.47 2.83 -7.04
N HIS A 126 -29.00 1.81 -6.32
CA HIS A 126 -27.60 1.34 -6.43
C HIS A 126 -27.47 0.11 -7.34
N GLY A 127 -26.52 0.13 -8.27
CA GLY A 127 -26.17 -1.01 -9.11
C GLY A 127 -25.50 -2.14 -8.32
N VAL A 128 -25.52 -3.36 -8.89
CA VAL A 128 -24.92 -4.57 -8.27
C VAL A 128 -23.47 -4.34 -7.85
N ASP A 129 -22.69 -3.62 -8.66
CA ASP A 129 -21.28 -3.34 -8.40
C ASP A 129 -21.05 -2.55 -7.12
N ARG A 130 -21.93 -1.58 -6.82
CA ARG A 130 -21.84 -0.80 -5.57
C ARG A 130 -22.15 -1.66 -4.35
N CYS A 131 -23.12 -2.55 -4.44
CA CYS A 131 -23.41 -3.50 -3.36
C CYS A 131 -22.24 -4.46 -3.12
N VAL A 132 -21.59 -4.94 -4.19
CA VAL A 132 -20.39 -5.79 -4.10
C VAL A 132 -19.24 -5.02 -3.44
N ALA A 133 -18.98 -3.79 -3.87
CA ALA A 133 -17.94 -2.92 -3.29
C ALA A 133 -18.14 -2.71 -1.78
N THR A 134 -19.37 -2.39 -1.35
CA THR A 134 -19.70 -2.23 0.08
C THR A 134 -19.43 -3.49 0.89
N VAL A 135 -19.72 -4.68 0.35
CA VAL A 135 -19.42 -5.95 1.03
C VAL A 135 -17.91 -6.14 1.15
N ILE A 136 -17.15 -5.88 0.09
CA ILE A 136 -15.69 -6.03 0.07
C ILE A 136 -15.02 -5.05 1.05
N GLU A 137 -15.39 -3.77 1.03
CA GLU A 137 -14.92 -2.75 1.98
C GLU A 137 -15.20 -3.14 3.43
N PHE A 138 -16.40 -3.68 3.70
CA PHE A 138 -16.75 -4.15 5.04
C PHE A 138 -15.84 -5.31 5.48
N LEU A 139 -15.61 -6.30 4.61
CA LEU A 139 -14.76 -7.45 4.92
C LEU A 139 -13.31 -7.00 5.14
N HIS A 140 -12.82 -6.04 4.37
CA HIS A 140 -11.52 -5.40 4.58
C HIS A 140 -11.43 -4.69 5.93
N LYS A 141 -12.40 -3.84 6.26
CA LYS A 141 -12.47 -3.14 7.58
C LYS A 141 -12.51 -4.11 8.76
N LYS A 142 -13.06 -5.31 8.58
CA LYS A 142 -13.09 -6.37 9.61
C LYS A 142 -11.82 -7.23 9.64
N GLY A 143 -10.82 -6.94 8.80
CA GLY A 143 -9.57 -7.69 8.71
C GLY A 143 -9.75 -9.11 8.15
N ILE A 144 -10.82 -9.37 7.40
CA ILE A 144 -11.08 -10.65 6.73
C ILE A 144 -10.33 -10.69 5.39
N ILE A 145 -10.41 -9.60 4.63
CA ILE A 145 -9.63 -9.38 3.43
C ILE A 145 -8.34 -8.66 3.85
N PRO A 146 -7.15 -9.22 3.60
CA PRO A 146 -5.89 -8.53 3.89
C PRO A 146 -5.68 -7.32 2.98
N ASP A 147 -4.94 -6.30 3.45
CA ASP A 147 -4.60 -5.11 2.65
C ASP A 147 -3.97 -5.46 1.30
N LYS A 148 -3.12 -6.49 1.26
CA LYS A 148 -2.48 -6.98 0.03
C LYS A 148 -3.49 -7.44 -1.02
N ALA A 149 -4.59 -8.06 -0.59
CA ALA A 149 -5.65 -8.51 -1.48
C ALA A 149 -6.46 -7.32 -2.01
N MET A 150 -6.77 -6.32 -1.16
CA MET A 150 -7.48 -5.11 -1.56
C MET A 150 -6.73 -4.28 -2.62
N ARG A 151 -5.39 -4.24 -2.57
CA ARG A 151 -4.57 -3.54 -3.57
C ARG A 151 -4.78 -4.03 -5.00
N GLN A 152 -5.22 -5.28 -5.19
CA GLN A 152 -5.51 -5.80 -6.53
C GLN A 152 -6.75 -5.12 -7.15
N LEU A 153 -7.63 -4.52 -6.34
CA LEU A 153 -8.82 -3.80 -6.78
C LEU A 153 -8.59 -2.29 -6.90
N SER A 154 -7.92 -1.69 -5.91
CA SER A 154 -7.74 -0.24 -5.81
C SER A 154 -6.50 0.28 -6.54
N GLY A 155 -5.73 -0.62 -7.16
CA GLY A 155 -4.38 -0.33 -7.65
C GLY A 155 -3.37 -0.15 -6.50
N PRO A 156 -2.07 -0.02 -6.81
CA PRO A 156 -1.07 0.27 -5.79
C PRO A 156 -1.35 1.64 -5.15
N PRO A 157 -1.16 1.79 -3.83
CA PRO A 157 -1.33 3.08 -3.16
C PRO A 157 -0.32 4.09 -3.71
N LEU A 158 -0.71 5.35 -3.87
CA LEU A 158 0.18 6.42 -4.33
C LEU A 158 0.83 7.12 -3.15
N ARG A 159 2.15 7.28 -3.20
CA ARG A 159 2.91 8.05 -2.20
C ARG A 159 3.20 9.45 -2.73
N GLU A 160 2.27 10.37 -2.53
CA GLU A 160 2.56 11.79 -2.73
C GLU A 160 3.41 12.31 -1.57
N LEU A 161 4.33 13.23 -1.86
CA LEU A 161 5.28 13.76 -0.88
C LEU A 161 4.97 15.20 -0.48
N PHE A 162 3.75 15.67 -0.79
CA PHE A 162 3.29 17.00 -0.43
C PHE A 162 2.99 17.11 1.07
N VAL A 163 3.34 18.25 1.66
CA VAL A 163 2.94 18.58 3.03
C VAL A 163 1.48 19.02 3.02
N GLU A 164 0.59 18.19 3.58
CA GLU A 164 -0.85 18.43 3.57
C GLU A 164 -1.27 19.60 4.47
N SER A 165 -0.71 19.70 5.69
CA SER A 165 -1.06 20.74 6.66
C SER A 165 -0.47 22.09 6.27
N ALA A 166 -1.32 23.12 6.24
CA ALA A 166 -0.90 24.50 6.01
C ALA A 166 -0.04 25.04 7.17
N GLU A 167 -0.35 24.65 8.41
CA GLU A 167 0.40 25.00 9.61
C GLU A 167 1.79 24.38 9.60
N GLU A 168 1.89 23.09 9.26
CA GLU A 168 3.17 22.42 9.09
C GLU A 168 3.98 23.12 7.99
N ARG A 169 3.39 23.32 6.80
CA ARG A 169 4.04 24.02 5.68
C ARG A 169 4.60 25.38 6.07
N LYS A 170 3.83 26.19 6.80
CA LYS A 170 4.29 27.50 7.28
C LYS A 170 5.46 27.38 8.25
N THR A 171 5.40 26.41 9.16
CA THR A 171 6.47 26.13 10.12
C THR A 171 7.76 25.73 9.41
N LEU A 172 7.63 24.83 8.44
CA LEU A 172 8.70 24.36 7.59
C LEU A 172 9.37 25.48 6.79
N LEU A 173 8.58 26.41 6.22
CA LEU A 173 9.10 27.58 5.52
C LEU A 173 9.88 28.52 6.43
N GLU A 174 9.44 28.73 7.68
CA GLU A 174 10.17 29.54 8.66
C GLU A 174 11.48 28.88 9.09
N GLU A 175 11.45 27.59 9.37
CA GLU A 175 12.65 26.82 9.72
C GLU A 175 13.67 26.80 8.57
N ALA A 176 13.21 26.70 7.32
CA ALA A 176 14.04 26.67 6.12
C ALA A 176 14.94 27.90 5.95
N LYS A 177 14.63 29.03 6.61
CA LYS A 177 15.47 30.23 6.61
C LYS A 177 16.85 29.98 7.22
N ASN A 178 16.93 29.09 8.21
CA ASN A 178 18.14 28.77 8.96
C ASN A 178 18.76 27.42 8.57
N MET A 179 18.15 26.69 7.63
CA MET A 179 18.67 25.43 7.11
C MET A 179 19.78 25.67 6.07
N PRO A 180 20.73 24.75 5.92
CA PRO A 180 21.57 24.74 4.73
C PRO A 180 20.69 24.53 3.48
N LYS A 181 21.11 25.13 2.37
CA LYS A 181 20.30 25.21 1.14
C LYS A 181 21.03 24.58 -0.02
N ILE A 182 20.27 23.90 -0.87
CA ILE A 182 20.72 23.44 -2.20
C ILE A 182 19.82 24.10 -3.24
N GLU A 183 20.43 24.91 -4.10
CA GLU A 183 19.77 25.45 -5.28
C GLU A 183 19.66 24.34 -6.34
N LEU A 184 18.43 23.95 -6.66
CA LEU A 184 18.13 22.92 -7.65
C LEU A 184 18.31 23.47 -9.06
N GLY A 185 18.83 22.64 -9.97
CA GLY A 185 18.80 22.90 -11.41
C GLY A 185 17.42 22.61 -12.01
N PRO A 186 17.21 22.92 -13.31
CA PRO A 186 15.95 22.65 -13.99
C PRO A 186 15.56 21.16 -13.99
N VAL A 187 16.54 20.26 -14.15
CA VAL A 187 16.29 18.82 -14.20
C VAL A 187 16.00 18.26 -12.82
N GLU A 188 16.67 18.77 -11.79
CA GLU A 188 16.40 18.39 -10.40
C GLU A 188 14.98 18.82 -9.96
N VAL A 189 14.49 19.97 -10.43
CA VAL A 189 13.09 20.40 -10.20
C VAL A 189 12.10 19.45 -10.89
N GLN A 190 12.41 18.95 -12.08
CA GLN A 190 11.57 17.95 -12.75
C GLN A 190 11.56 16.63 -11.99
N TRP A 191 12.70 16.16 -11.49
CA TRP A 191 12.74 14.96 -10.62
C TRP A 191 12.02 15.17 -9.30
N LEU A 192 12.11 16.37 -8.72
CA LEU A 192 11.34 16.74 -7.53
C LEU A 192 9.83 16.63 -7.80
N GLN A 193 9.36 17.05 -8.99
CA GLN A 193 7.96 16.87 -9.39
C GLN A 193 7.58 15.39 -9.54
N VAL A 194 8.42 14.59 -10.20
CA VAL A 194 8.19 13.13 -10.36
C VAL A 194 8.02 12.45 -9.00
N LEU A 195 8.88 12.79 -8.04
CA LEU A 195 8.80 12.29 -6.67
C LEU A 195 7.56 12.83 -5.94
N SER A 196 7.31 14.13 -6.01
CA SER A 196 6.25 14.78 -5.23
C SER A 196 4.85 14.30 -5.56
N GLU A 197 4.58 14.08 -6.86
CA GLU A 197 3.30 13.59 -7.36
C GLU A 197 3.13 12.07 -7.23
N GLY A 198 4.15 11.36 -6.73
CA GLY A 198 4.06 9.92 -6.48
C GLY A 198 4.22 9.03 -7.72
N TRP A 199 4.76 9.55 -8.83
CA TRP A 199 5.09 8.73 -10.01
C TRP A 199 6.10 7.63 -9.71
N ALA A 200 7.03 7.92 -8.80
CA ALA A 200 8.06 6.99 -8.35
C ALA A 200 7.70 6.28 -7.03
N THR A 201 6.41 6.15 -6.74
CA THR A 201 5.92 5.35 -5.60
C THR A 201 6.63 3.99 -5.57
N PRO A 202 7.20 3.56 -4.43
CA PRO A 202 6.99 4.09 -3.07
C PRO A 202 8.10 4.98 -2.54
N LEU A 203 8.98 5.53 -3.38
CA LEU A 203 10.14 6.28 -2.89
C LEU A 203 9.71 7.44 -1.96
N PRO A 204 10.30 7.56 -0.75
CA PRO A 204 10.04 8.66 0.18
C PRO A 204 10.69 9.98 -0.26
N GLY A 205 11.58 9.95 -1.24
CA GLY A 205 12.35 11.08 -1.71
C GLY A 205 13.46 10.64 -2.67
N PHE A 206 14.54 11.43 -2.75
CA PHE A 206 15.70 11.06 -3.55
C PHE A 206 16.34 9.79 -3.00
N MET A 207 16.74 8.89 -3.91
CA MET A 207 17.22 7.57 -3.53
C MET A 207 18.41 7.63 -2.57
N ARG A 208 18.29 6.85 -1.50
CA ARG A 208 19.37 6.41 -0.63
C ARG A 208 20.29 5.43 -1.37
N GLU A 209 21.50 5.18 -0.87
CA GLU A 209 22.51 4.35 -1.53
C GLU A 209 22.01 2.93 -1.80
N ARG A 210 21.30 2.30 -0.85
CA ARG A 210 20.70 0.97 -1.09
C ARG A 210 19.67 0.99 -2.21
N GLN A 211 18.81 1.99 -2.26
CA GLN A 211 17.81 2.13 -3.32
C GLN A 211 18.49 2.37 -4.67
N TYR A 212 19.53 3.21 -4.68
CA TYR A 212 20.36 3.49 -5.85
C TYR A 212 21.05 2.23 -6.40
N LEU A 213 21.71 1.46 -5.53
CA LEU A 213 22.36 0.20 -5.91
C LEU A 213 21.34 -0.84 -6.38
N GLN A 214 20.20 -0.97 -5.71
CA GLN A 214 19.14 -1.88 -6.13
C GLN A 214 18.61 -1.52 -7.53
N ALA A 215 18.34 -0.24 -7.78
CA ALA A 215 17.91 0.23 -9.09
C ALA A 215 18.96 -0.06 -10.17
N LEU A 216 20.24 0.19 -9.90
CA LEU A 216 21.33 -0.03 -10.86
C LEU A 216 21.62 -1.50 -11.17
N HIS A 217 21.52 -2.39 -10.18
CA HIS A 217 21.93 -3.78 -10.32
C HIS A 217 20.77 -4.71 -10.70
N PHE A 218 19.57 -4.42 -10.21
CA PHE A 218 18.41 -5.32 -10.34
C PHE A 218 17.29 -4.70 -11.17
N GLY A 219 17.33 -3.39 -11.42
CA GLY A 219 16.21 -2.67 -12.04
C GLY A 219 14.94 -2.69 -11.19
N GLN A 220 15.09 -2.93 -9.88
CA GLN A 220 14.00 -3.10 -8.94
C GLN A 220 14.38 -2.51 -7.58
N LEU A 221 13.41 -2.03 -6.82
CA LEU A 221 13.53 -1.83 -5.38
C LEU A 221 13.05 -3.11 -4.70
N LEU A 222 13.94 -3.77 -3.96
CA LEU A 222 13.68 -5.08 -3.34
C LEU A 222 13.26 -4.96 -1.87
N ASP A 223 13.82 -3.98 -1.17
CA ASP A 223 13.56 -3.72 0.25
C ASP A 223 12.98 -2.33 0.39
N LEU A 224 11.65 -2.28 0.56
CA LEU A 224 10.89 -1.04 0.63
C LEU A 224 10.78 -0.49 2.04
N LYS A 225 11.19 -1.27 3.04
CA LYS A 225 10.90 -1.01 4.45
C LYS A 225 12.12 -0.52 5.20
N LYS A 226 13.31 -0.99 4.86
CA LYS A 226 14.49 -0.76 5.71
C LYS A 226 15.49 0.20 5.08
N LYS A 227 16.13 0.98 5.96
CA LYS A 227 17.31 1.76 5.59
C LYS A 227 18.49 0.84 5.31
N THR A 228 19.46 1.35 4.55
CA THR A 228 20.79 0.73 4.49
C THR A 228 21.45 0.88 5.84
N VAL A 229 21.97 -0.21 6.39
CA VAL A 229 22.84 -0.17 7.55
C VAL A 229 24.20 -0.67 7.10
N PHE A 230 25.23 0.16 7.26
CA PHE A 230 26.60 -0.24 6.94
C PHE A 230 27.21 -1.08 8.07
N PRO A 231 28.21 -1.93 7.78
CA PRO A 231 28.94 -2.65 8.81
C PRO A 231 29.52 -1.68 9.86
N GLY A 232 29.02 -1.76 11.10
CA GLY A 232 29.43 -0.90 12.21
C GLY A 232 28.39 0.15 12.61
N GLU A 233 27.38 0.41 11.78
CA GLU A 233 26.23 1.23 12.14
C GLU A 233 25.23 0.44 12.98
N LYS A 234 24.53 1.14 13.88
CA LYS A 234 23.41 0.56 14.61
C LYS A 234 22.17 0.63 13.74
N ASP A 235 21.59 -0.53 13.46
CA ASP A 235 20.22 -0.61 12.96
C ASP A 235 19.28 -0.16 14.09
N ASP A 236 18.57 0.95 13.88
CA ASP A 236 17.54 1.43 14.81
C ASP A 236 16.24 0.60 14.69
N GLY A 237 16.17 -0.31 13.71
CA GLY A 237 15.00 -1.12 13.42
C GLY A 237 13.84 -0.31 12.87
N ALA A 238 14.07 0.96 12.47
CA ALA A 238 13.04 1.81 11.94
C ALA A 238 12.64 1.32 10.55
N GLU A 239 11.38 0.94 10.40
CA GLU A 239 10.80 0.56 9.13
C GLU A 239 9.93 1.69 8.58
N ASP A 240 9.99 1.90 7.27
CA ASP A 240 9.07 2.78 6.56
C ASP A 240 7.64 2.26 6.76
N PRO A 241 6.71 3.05 7.34
CA PRO A 241 5.34 2.61 7.55
C PRO A 241 4.58 2.39 6.25
N TRP A 242 5.11 2.81 5.09
CA TRP A 242 4.44 2.74 3.80
C TRP A 242 3.99 1.30 3.45
N PRO A 243 2.72 1.05 3.07
CA PRO A 243 2.14 -0.29 3.05
C PRO A 243 2.78 -1.31 2.10
N MET A 244 3.61 -0.88 1.14
CA MET A 244 4.22 -1.81 0.19
C MET A 244 5.45 -2.51 0.75
N ASP A 245 5.53 -3.82 0.50
CA ASP A 245 6.57 -4.73 0.97
C ASP A 245 7.06 -5.70 -0.11
N GLU A 246 6.48 -5.65 -1.31
CA GLU A 246 6.88 -6.47 -2.45
C GLU A 246 7.85 -5.70 -3.36
N PRO A 247 8.80 -6.39 -4.02
CA PRO A 247 9.69 -5.76 -4.99
C PRO A 247 8.93 -5.01 -6.09
N VAL A 248 9.39 -3.80 -6.41
CA VAL A 248 8.82 -2.99 -7.50
C VAL A 248 9.86 -2.70 -8.57
N ASN A 249 9.42 -2.64 -9.82
CA ASN A 249 10.29 -2.23 -10.91
C ASN A 249 10.70 -0.77 -10.71
N GLN A 250 12.01 -0.54 -10.74
CA GLN A 250 12.61 0.77 -10.69
C GLN A 250 13.98 0.70 -11.36
N SER A 251 14.01 0.88 -12.67
CA SER A 251 15.21 0.72 -13.49
C SER A 251 16.03 1.99 -13.66
N ILE A 252 15.51 3.12 -13.18
CA ILE A 252 16.14 4.44 -13.36
C ILE A 252 16.45 5.03 -11.99
N PRO A 253 17.72 5.35 -11.70
CA PRO A 253 18.10 6.10 -10.52
C PRO A 253 17.47 7.50 -10.47
N ILE A 254 16.78 7.82 -9.38
CA ILE A 254 16.24 9.15 -9.07
C ILE A 254 17.04 9.72 -7.90
N VAL A 255 18.10 10.45 -8.23
CA VAL A 255 19.11 10.93 -7.27
C VAL A 255 19.27 12.44 -7.38
N LEU A 256 19.77 13.08 -6.32
CA LEU A 256 20.15 14.48 -6.31
C LEU A 256 21.70 14.59 -6.26
N PRO A 257 22.38 14.83 -7.40
CA PRO A 257 23.82 15.01 -7.41
C PRO A 257 24.23 16.30 -6.68
N ILE A 258 25.30 16.24 -5.90
CA ILE A 258 25.88 17.40 -5.21
C ILE A 258 27.39 17.47 -5.44
N THR A 259 27.91 18.70 -5.45
CA THR A 259 29.35 19.00 -5.56
C THR A 259 30.09 18.74 -4.25
N ASP A 260 31.42 18.73 -4.29
CA ASP A 260 32.26 18.66 -3.09
C ASP A 260 31.99 19.83 -2.13
N GLU A 261 31.88 21.06 -2.67
CA GLU A 261 31.54 22.26 -1.88
C GLU A 261 30.18 22.13 -1.19
N GLN A 262 29.17 21.62 -1.89
CA GLN A 262 27.85 21.37 -1.29
C GLN A 262 27.93 20.30 -0.20
N LYS A 263 28.67 19.21 -0.42
CA LYS A 263 28.87 18.18 0.60
C LYS A 263 29.52 18.78 1.85
N GLU A 264 30.59 19.55 1.70
CA GLU A 264 31.30 20.20 2.81
C GLU A 264 30.37 21.15 3.60
N ASN A 265 29.52 21.91 2.90
CA ASN A 265 28.55 22.80 3.53
C ASN A 265 27.42 22.07 4.27
N LEU A 266 27.09 20.85 3.86
CA LEU A 266 26.03 20.04 4.46
C LEU A 266 26.51 19.20 5.65
N CYS A 267 27.80 18.88 5.70
CA CYS A 267 28.37 18.01 6.72
C CYS A 267 29.00 18.78 7.88
N LYS A 268 28.86 18.25 9.10
CA LYS A 268 29.67 18.62 10.26
C LYS A 268 30.44 17.39 10.73
N GLY A 269 31.66 17.22 10.22
CA GLY A 269 32.39 15.95 10.37
C GLY A 269 31.78 14.87 9.47
N GLU A 270 31.44 13.71 10.03
CA GLU A 270 30.80 12.61 9.29
C GLU A 270 29.26 12.72 9.25
N GLU A 271 28.67 13.62 10.05
CA GLU A 271 27.22 13.76 10.13
C GLU A 271 26.69 14.74 9.06
N VAL A 272 25.67 14.30 8.31
CA VAL A 272 24.92 15.14 7.37
C VAL A 272 23.91 15.98 8.15
N SER A 273 23.72 17.22 7.72
CA SER A 273 22.68 18.08 8.29
C SER A 273 21.32 17.36 8.27
N PRO A 274 20.59 17.31 9.41
CA PRO A 274 19.38 16.50 9.52
C PRO A 274 18.27 16.96 8.58
N ARG A 275 18.32 18.23 8.16
CA ARG A 275 17.34 18.86 7.28
C ARG A 275 18.02 19.84 6.34
N VAL A 276 17.67 19.76 5.06
CA VAL A 276 18.23 20.57 3.98
C VAL A 276 17.09 21.19 3.18
N ALA A 277 17.12 22.50 2.98
CA ALA A 277 16.13 23.18 2.16
C ALA A 277 16.52 23.11 0.68
N LEU A 278 15.60 22.65 -0.16
CA LEU A 278 15.78 22.60 -1.61
C LEU A 278 15.10 23.82 -2.22
N THR A 279 15.89 24.66 -2.89
CA THR A 279 15.45 25.97 -3.38
C THR A 279 15.53 26.09 -4.90
N ARG A 280 14.72 26.98 -5.46
CA ARG A 280 14.86 27.41 -6.85
C ARG A 280 14.43 28.87 -6.97
N ASN A 281 15.25 29.72 -7.57
CA ASN A 281 14.95 31.14 -7.82
C ASN A 281 14.50 31.88 -6.55
N GLY A 282 15.07 31.54 -5.40
CA GLY A 282 14.75 32.15 -4.10
C GLY A 282 13.52 31.58 -3.39
N ALA A 283 12.75 30.68 -4.02
CA ALA A 283 11.65 29.95 -3.38
C ALA A 283 12.15 28.64 -2.75
N VAL A 284 11.57 28.24 -1.61
CA VAL A 284 11.82 26.93 -0.99
C VAL A 284 10.77 25.95 -1.49
N LEU A 285 11.19 24.97 -2.28
CA LEU A 285 10.28 24.01 -2.91
C LEU A 285 10.01 22.80 -2.01
N ALA A 286 11.04 22.32 -1.33
CA ALA A 286 10.97 21.13 -0.49
C ALA A 286 12.01 21.16 0.64
N ILE A 287 11.82 20.29 1.62
CA ILE A 287 12.80 19.99 2.65
C ILE A 287 13.16 18.52 2.54
N LEU A 288 14.47 18.25 2.43
CA LEU A 288 15.02 16.90 2.54
C LEU A 288 15.37 16.64 4.01
N CYS A 289 14.78 15.60 4.58
CA CYS A 289 14.96 15.16 5.95
C CYS A 289 15.79 13.89 6.00
N ASP A 290 16.54 13.71 7.10
CA ASP A 290 17.30 12.48 7.37
C ASP A 290 18.23 12.10 6.20
N GLY A 291 18.99 13.10 5.75
CA GLY A 291 19.79 12.99 4.54
C GLY A 291 21.01 12.08 4.70
N GLU A 292 21.37 11.40 3.62
CA GLU A 292 22.61 10.62 3.51
C GLU A 292 23.37 11.02 2.25
N ILE A 293 24.70 11.03 2.34
CA ILE A 293 25.56 11.38 1.21
C ILE A 293 26.43 10.18 0.85
N TYR A 294 26.36 9.77 -0.42
CA TYR A 294 27.12 8.63 -0.95
C TYR A 294 27.78 8.95 -2.29
N ALA A 295 28.73 8.12 -2.71
CA ALA A 295 29.48 8.33 -3.94
C ALA A 295 28.61 8.08 -5.17
N HIS A 296 28.58 9.04 -6.11
CA HIS A 296 27.76 8.93 -7.31
C HIS A 296 28.29 7.89 -8.32
N ARG A 297 29.62 7.69 -8.37
CA ARG A 297 30.29 6.76 -9.31
C ARG A 297 29.76 6.88 -10.74
N ARG A 298 29.79 8.10 -11.28
CA ARG A 298 29.13 8.51 -12.53
C ARG A 298 29.41 7.59 -13.73
N GLU A 299 30.66 7.15 -13.92
CA GLU A 299 31.03 6.23 -15.01
C GLU A 299 30.34 4.86 -14.88
N GLU A 300 30.31 4.30 -13.67
CA GLU A 300 29.61 3.05 -13.39
C GLU A 300 28.10 3.22 -13.60
N ARG A 301 27.53 4.33 -13.13
CA ARG A 301 26.12 4.66 -13.31
C ARG A 301 25.72 4.63 -14.78
N VAL A 302 26.42 5.39 -15.62
CA VAL A 302 26.05 5.49 -17.05
C VAL A 302 26.24 4.15 -17.77
N ALA A 303 27.32 3.42 -17.47
CA ALA A 303 27.56 2.12 -18.05
C ALA A 303 26.45 1.10 -17.71
N ARG A 304 25.95 1.10 -16.48
CA ARG A 304 24.86 0.20 -16.07
C ARG A 304 23.50 0.65 -16.58
N GLN A 305 23.22 1.94 -16.51
CA GLN A 305 21.91 2.50 -16.85
C GLN A 305 21.67 2.54 -18.37
N PHE A 306 22.69 2.85 -19.16
CA PHE A 306 22.56 3.03 -20.62
C PHE A 306 23.24 1.92 -21.43
N ALA A 307 24.04 1.04 -20.81
CA ALA A 307 24.90 0.07 -21.49
C ALA A 307 26.01 0.70 -22.37
N PHE A 308 26.24 2.00 -22.26
CA PHE A 308 27.34 2.74 -22.89
C PHE A 308 27.66 4.02 -22.09
N SER A 309 28.82 4.63 -22.34
CA SER A 309 29.31 5.81 -21.62
C SER A 309 29.74 6.97 -22.53
N ASP A 310 29.25 7.00 -23.77
CA ASP A 310 29.57 8.03 -24.76
C ASP A 310 28.91 9.39 -24.41
N PRO A 311 29.70 10.45 -24.16
CA PRO A 311 29.17 11.79 -23.81
C PRO A 311 28.43 12.48 -24.95
N ARG A 312 28.46 11.94 -26.19
CA ARG A 312 27.58 12.44 -27.26
C ARG A 312 26.10 12.20 -26.96
N HIS A 313 25.77 11.28 -26.05
CA HIS A 313 24.42 11.12 -25.55
C HIS A 313 24.11 12.18 -24.49
N PRO A 314 23.09 13.06 -24.69
CA PRO A 314 22.86 14.21 -23.83
C PRO A 314 22.70 13.88 -22.34
N THR A 315 21.98 12.81 -22.01
CA THR A 315 21.79 12.41 -20.60
C THR A 315 23.05 11.78 -20.00
N VAL A 316 23.90 11.16 -20.82
CA VAL A 316 25.17 10.59 -20.34
C VAL A 316 26.10 11.73 -19.99
N GLU A 317 26.22 12.73 -20.87
CA GLU A 317 26.99 13.94 -20.59
C GLU A 317 26.50 14.65 -19.33
N GLN A 318 25.19 14.84 -19.20
CA GLN A 318 24.62 15.47 -18.01
C GLN A 318 24.99 14.73 -16.71
N ILE A 319 24.99 13.39 -16.72
CA ILE A 319 25.39 12.60 -15.55
C ILE A 319 26.89 12.70 -15.32
N LEU A 320 27.72 12.58 -16.35
CA LEU A 320 29.18 12.66 -16.24
C LEU A 320 29.65 14.05 -15.79
N SER A 321 28.93 15.11 -16.16
CA SER A 321 29.20 16.48 -15.75
C SER A 321 28.62 16.86 -14.38
N SER A 322 27.77 16.01 -13.79
CA SER A 322 27.14 16.27 -12.49
C SER A 322 28.09 16.06 -11.32
N GLY A 323 27.67 16.45 -10.10
CA GLY A 323 28.48 16.31 -8.89
C GLY A 323 28.92 14.86 -8.59
N PRO A 324 30.09 14.67 -7.92
CA PRO A 324 30.63 13.34 -7.62
C PRO A 324 29.90 12.61 -6.48
N TRP A 325 28.97 13.28 -5.78
CA TRP A 325 28.20 12.74 -4.68
C TRP A 325 26.70 12.77 -5.00
N CYS A 326 25.92 11.96 -4.29
CA CYS A 326 24.46 12.01 -4.29
C CYS A 326 23.96 12.27 -2.86
N LEU A 327 22.92 13.10 -2.74
CA LEU A 327 22.17 13.31 -1.51
C LEU A 327 20.84 12.53 -1.60
N GLY A 328 20.72 11.48 -0.80
CA GLY A 328 19.47 10.74 -0.59
C GLY A 328 18.76 11.20 0.67
N GLY A 329 17.44 10.97 0.77
CA GLY A 329 16.67 11.32 1.97
C GLY A 329 15.19 11.45 1.72
N ASP A 330 14.44 11.71 2.79
CA ASP A 330 12.98 11.77 2.75
C ASP A 330 12.53 13.19 2.41
N LEU A 331 11.63 13.35 1.45
CA LEU A 331 11.18 14.66 0.99
C LEU A 331 9.87 15.08 1.65
N LYS A 332 9.82 16.35 2.06
CA LYS A 332 8.61 17.09 2.38
C LYS A 332 8.47 18.23 1.37
N VAL A 333 7.60 18.06 0.39
CA VAL A 333 7.41 19.03 -0.70
C VAL A 333 6.38 20.06 -0.29
N LEU A 334 6.81 21.31 -0.27
CA LEU A 334 6.04 22.42 0.29
C LEU A 334 5.05 22.99 -0.71
N GLU A 335 5.37 22.96 -2.00
CA GLU A 335 4.50 23.49 -3.05
C GLU A 335 4.48 22.57 -4.26
N ARG A 336 3.35 22.53 -4.96
CA ARG A 336 3.25 21.83 -6.23
C ARG A 336 4.14 22.52 -7.25
N VAL A 337 5.00 21.74 -7.90
CA VAL A 337 5.85 22.25 -8.98
C VAL A 337 4.94 22.67 -10.13
N THR A 338 5.10 23.91 -10.56
CA THR A 338 4.40 24.49 -11.72
C THR A 338 5.42 25.12 -12.65
N PHE A 339 5.08 25.19 -13.94
CA PHE A 339 5.93 25.82 -14.95
C PHE A 339 5.14 26.96 -15.60
N ASP A 340 5.75 28.13 -15.72
CA ASP A 340 5.12 29.33 -16.29
C ASP A 340 5.11 29.29 -17.83
N ASP A 341 4.63 28.18 -18.40
CA ASP A 341 4.59 27.93 -19.85
C ASP A 341 3.17 27.78 -20.40
N GLY A 342 2.16 27.97 -19.57
CA GLY A 342 0.75 27.85 -19.95
C GLY A 342 0.26 26.41 -20.15
N LEU A 343 1.06 25.40 -19.77
CA LEU A 343 0.73 23.98 -19.97
C LEU A 343 0.41 23.23 -18.67
N ASN A 344 0.34 23.92 -17.52
CA ASN A 344 0.06 23.28 -16.22
C ASN A 344 -1.27 22.53 -16.18
N ASP A 345 -2.26 22.97 -16.95
CA ASP A 345 -3.56 22.28 -17.04
C ASP A 345 -3.46 20.85 -17.59
N PHE A 346 -2.41 20.55 -18.37
CA PHE A 346 -2.14 19.22 -18.91
C PHE A 346 -1.30 18.34 -17.97
N ARG A 347 -0.66 18.92 -16.94
CA ARG A 347 0.21 18.21 -16.00
C ARG A 347 -0.59 17.61 -14.86
N LYS A 348 -1.38 16.58 -15.17
CA LYS A 348 -2.19 15.87 -14.18
C LYS A 348 -1.33 14.93 -13.34
N THR A 349 -1.50 14.97 -12.01
CA THR A 349 -0.86 14.00 -11.12
C THR A 349 -1.47 12.60 -11.32
N PRO A 350 -0.80 11.52 -10.89
CA PRO A 350 -1.38 10.18 -10.87
C PRO A 350 -2.74 10.12 -10.14
N SER A 351 -2.88 10.84 -9.03
CA SER A 351 -4.14 10.92 -8.28
C SER A 351 -5.24 11.63 -9.08
N GLU A 352 -4.91 12.74 -9.74
CA GLU A 352 -5.84 13.46 -10.61
C GLU A 352 -6.27 12.60 -11.81
N LEU A 353 -5.33 11.85 -12.40
CA LEU A 353 -5.62 10.93 -13.50
C LEU A 353 -6.54 9.79 -13.05
N ARG A 354 -6.30 9.17 -11.89
CA ARG A 354 -7.18 8.14 -11.33
C ARG A 354 -8.61 8.66 -11.17
N ARG A 355 -8.78 9.85 -10.58
CA ARG A 355 -10.11 10.48 -10.45
C ARG A 355 -10.77 10.73 -11.81
N ILE A 356 -10.02 11.23 -12.81
CA ILE A 356 -10.54 11.47 -14.16
C ILE A 356 -11.01 10.16 -14.81
N PHE A 357 -10.33 9.04 -14.56
CA PHE A 357 -10.74 7.74 -15.08
C PHE A 357 -11.89 7.10 -14.31
N GLU A 358 -12.04 7.38 -13.01
CA GLU A 358 -13.19 6.95 -12.22
C GLU A 358 -14.49 7.69 -12.59
N GLU A 359 -14.38 8.95 -13.01
CA GLU A 359 -15.51 9.77 -13.47
C GLU A 359 -16.01 9.41 -14.88
N LYS A 360 -15.26 8.61 -15.65
CA LYS A 360 -15.57 8.21 -17.03
C LYS A 360 -16.05 6.77 -17.12
#